data_AF-A0A7J7HVP2-F1
#
_entry.id   AF-A0A7J7HVP2-F1
#
_cell.length_a   1.000
_cell.length_b   1.000
_cell.length_c   1.000
_cell.angle_alpha   90.00
_cell.angle_beta   90.00
_cell.angle_gamma   90.00
#
_symmetry.space_group_name_H-M   'P 1'
#
loop_
_entity.id
_entity.type
_entity.pdbx_description
1 polymer ?
#
loop_
_entity_poly.entity_id
_entity_poly.type
_entity_poly.pdbx_seq_one_letter_code
_entity_poly.pdbx_strand_id
1 'polypeptide(L)'
;MYQVNLILDNLPAIRYTKKEGFFLRWTGYPIGIKVEKSYYVFNHLKFTVLVHKYEETNVAGVMGTGDAAEVIPTGHPGLDVPGYMVVGFEVIPYSCQHNAESLKKLNMYDKYPSAIKCDPGMVSMVINEGESIAFTYEVTFVESDIKWPSRWDAYLKMEGAKVHWFSILNSLMVITFLAGIVLVIFLRTVRRDLTRYEELDKEAQAQMNEELSGWKLVVGDVFRAPTNSSLLCVMVGNGVQILGMAVVTILFAALGFMSPASRGTLLTGMLFFYLVLGIAAGYVAVRLWRTIGCGDKKGWVSVSWRAACFFPGIAFFILTVFEFLIVG
;
A
#
# COMPACT_ATOMS: atom_id res chain seq x y z
N MET A 1 -19.68 -16.37 8.61
CA MET A 1 -18.78 -17.51 8.85
C MET A 1 -17.68 -17.00 9.76
N TYR A 2 -17.53 -17.55 10.96
CA TYR A 2 -16.46 -17.13 11.87
C TYR A 2 -15.13 -17.73 11.42
N GLN A 3 -14.11 -16.88 11.35
CA GLN A 3 -12.79 -17.24 10.88
C GLN A 3 -11.77 -16.82 11.94
N VAL A 4 -10.82 -17.71 12.23
CA VAL A 4 -9.74 -17.47 13.19
C VAL A 4 -8.51 -17.04 12.40
N ASN A 5 -7.95 -15.91 12.82
CA ASN A 5 -6.71 -15.37 12.28
C ASN A 5 -5.61 -15.60 13.32
N LEU A 6 -4.66 -16.46 12.97
CA LEU A 6 -3.45 -16.69 13.75
C LEU A 6 -2.29 -15.94 13.11
N ILE A 7 -1.39 -15.42 13.95
CA ILE A 7 -0.20 -14.69 13.52
C ILE A 7 1.01 -15.34 14.18
N LEU A 8 2.04 -15.61 13.39
CA LEU A 8 3.34 -16.10 13.84
C LEU A 8 4.42 -15.24 13.20
N ASP A 9 5.29 -14.61 14.01
CA ASP A 9 6.34 -13.68 13.52
C ASP A 9 5.82 -12.64 12.52
N ASN A 10 4.69 -12.01 12.87
CA ASN A 10 3.94 -11.06 12.03
C ASN A 10 3.39 -11.62 10.70
N LEU A 11 3.51 -12.92 10.43
CA LEU A 11 2.92 -13.56 9.27
C LEU A 11 1.56 -14.18 9.64
N PRO A 12 0.49 -13.88 8.87
CA PRO A 12 -0.79 -14.52 9.10
C PRO A 12 -0.74 -16.00 8.66
N ALA A 13 -1.55 -16.85 9.28
CA ALA A 13 -1.72 -18.22 8.80
C ALA A 13 -2.38 -18.21 7.42
N ILE A 14 -1.84 -18.96 6.47
CA ILE A 14 -2.45 -19.18 5.15
C ILE A 14 -2.93 -20.60 4.99
N ARG A 15 -4.08 -20.77 4.34
CA ARG A 15 -4.57 -22.07 3.89
C ARG A 15 -4.71 -22.10 2.39
N TYR A 16 -4.39 -23.24 1.81
CA TYR A 16 -4.60 -23.51 0.39
C TYR A 16 -5.83 -24.41 0.23
N THR A 17 -6.75 -24.00 -0.62
CA THR A 17 -7.93 -24.80 -0.98
C THR A 17 -7.87 -25.10 -2.47
N LYS A 18 -7.84 -26.38 -2.83
CA LYS A 18 -7.86 -26.81 -4.23
C LYS A 18 -9.31 -26.87 -4.71
N LYS A 19 -9.71 -26.00 -5.63
CA LYS A 19 -11.01 -26.07 -6.33
C LYS A 19 -10.75 -26.14 -7.82
N GLU A 20 -11.23 -27.20 -8.47
CA GLU A 20 -11.29 -27.32 -9.95
C GLU A 20 -9.98 -26.95 -10.68
N GLY A 21 -8.83 -27.35 -10.12
CA GLY A 21 -7.51 -27.10 -10.72
C GLY A 21 -6.84 -25.78 -10.33
N PHE A 22 -7.52 -24.91 -9.59
CA PHE A 22 -6.95 -23.68 -9.04
C PHE A 22 -6.72 -23.79 -7.52
N PHE A 23 -5.62 -23.23 -7.03
CA PHE A 23 -5.36 -23.08 -5.61
C PHE A 23 -5.91 -21.71 -5.16
N LEU A 24 -6.98 -21.73 -4.36
CA LEU A 24 -7.43 -20.53 -3.66
C LEU A 24 -6.69 -20.41 -2.33
N ARG A 25 -6.05 -19.25 -2.14
CA ARG A 25 -5.38 -18.86 -0.90
C ARG A 25 -6.35 -18.08 -0.01
N TRP A 26 -6.42 -18.44 1.25
CA TRP A 26 -7.18 -17.70 2.26
C TRP A 26 -6.31 -17.44 3.48
N THR A 27 -6.49 -16.26 4.09
CA THR A 27 -5.91 -15.94 5.40
C THR A 27 -6.78 -16.52 6.51
N GLY A 28 -6.18 -17.22 7.47
CA GLY A 28 -6.86 -17.87 8.58
C GLY A 28 -7.66 -19.12 8.18
N TYR A 29 -8.35 -19.70 9.16
CA TYR A 29 -9.18 -20.90 8.97
C TYR A 29 -10.59 -20.71 9.57
N PRO A 30 -11.63 -21.30 8.96
CA PRO A 30 -12.97 -21.27 9.52
C PRO A 30 -13.05 -22.14 10.75
N ILE A 31 -13.80 -21.72 11.77
CA ILE A 31 -14.02 -22.54 12.98
C ILE A 31 -14.85 -23.79 12.64
N GLY A 32 -15.79 -23.66 11.72
CA GLY A 32 -16.68 -24.72 11.34
C GLY A 32 -17.44 -24.42 10.05
N ILE A 33 -18.18 -25.43 9.59
CA ILE A 33 -19.02 -25.37 8.41
C ILE A 33 -20.38 -25.96 8.73
N LYS A 34 -21.43 -25.39 8.14
CA LYS A 34 -22.76 -25.98 8.13
C LYS A 34 -22.92 -26.78 6.85
N VAL A 35 -23.16 -28.08 6.98
CA VAL A 35 -23.50 -28.95 5.85
C VAL A 35 -24.90 -29.48 6.12
N GLU A 36 -25.82 -29.15 5.21
CA GLU A 36 -27.25 -29.43 5.35
C GLU A 36 -27.86 -28.86 6.66
N LYS A 37 -28.18 -29.74 7.63
CA LYS A 37 -28.79 -29.40 8.92
C LYS A 37 -27.83 -29.54 10.11
N SER A 38 -26.63 -30.07 9.90
CA SER A 38 -25.66 -30.33 10.98
C SER A 38 -24.51 -29.32 10.94
N TYR A 39 -24.01 -28.97 12.11
CA TYR A 39 -22.83 -28.11 12.27
C TYR A 39 -21.60 -28.98 12.52
N TYR A 40 -20.53 -28.67 11.78
CA TYR A 40 -19.25 -29.35 11.91
C TYR A 40 -18.18 -28.35 12.34
N VAL A 41 -17.25 -28.77 13.19
CA VAL A 41 -16.11 -27.96 13.65
C VAL A 41 -14.79 -28.55 13.19
N PHE A 42 -13.84 -27.67 12.90
CA PHE A 42 -12.44 -28.01 12.70
C PHE A 42 -11.72 -27.95 14.04
N ASN A 43 -11.41 -29.13 14.58
CA ASN A 43 -10.82 -29.27 15.91
C ASN A 43 -9.36 -29.70 15.88
N HIS A 44 -8.85 -30.15 14.73
CA HIS A 44 -7.44 -30.49 14.57
C HIS A 44 -6.77 -29.53 13.57
N LEU A 45 -5.70 -28.86 13.98
CA LEU A 45 -4.97 -27.91 13.13
C LEU A 45 -3.56 -28.40 12.85
N LYS A 46 -3.25 -28.60 11.57
CA LYS A 46 -1.87 -28.88 11.13
C LYS A 46 -1.20 -27.60 10.70
N PHE A 47 -0.20 -27.19 11.46
CA PHE A 47 0.64 -26.04 11.15
C PHE A 47 1.92 -26.49 10.45
N THR A 48 2.22 -25.85 9.32
CA THR A 48 3.51 -26.00 8.64
C THR A 48 4.21 -24.66 8.70
N VAL A 49 5.30 -24.59 9.46
CA VAL A 49 6.12 -23.40 9.60
C VAL A 49 7.30 -23.55 8.66
N LEU A 50 7.35 -22.71 7.63
CA LEU A 50 8.47 -22.68 6.70
C LEU A 50 9.60 -21.88 7.34
N VAL A 51 10.77 -22.50 7.44
CA VAL A 51 11.98 -21.89 7.99
C VAL A 51 13.05 -21.75 6.93
N HIS A 52 13.85 -20.70 7.03
CA HIS A 52 15.00 -20.47 6.16
C HIS A 52 16.25 -20.39 7.02
N LYS A 53 17.31 -21.09 6.59
CA LYS A 53 18.60 -21.08 7.26
C LYS A 53 19.28 -19.73 7.07
N TYR A 54 19.94 -19.25 8.11
CA TYR A 54 20.68 -18.00 8.05
C TYR A 54 21.92 -18.12 7.13
N GLU A 55 21.94 -17.34 6.06
CA GLU A 55 23.01 -17.37 5.04
C GLU A 55 24.24 -16.52 5.43
N GLU A 56 24.12 -15.62 6.41
CA GLU A 56 25.19 -14.67 6.77
C GLU A 56 25.56 -14.73 8.25
N THR A 57 26.62 -15.44 8.63
CA THR A 57 27.19 -15.45 10.02
C THR A 57 27.59 -14.08 10.58
N ASN A 58 27.41 -12.99 9.83
CA ASN A 58 27.91 -11.66 10.15
C ASN A 58 26.83 -10.63 10.57
N VAL A 59 25.54 -10.97 10.56
CA VAL A 59 24.45 -9.99 10.86
C VAL A 59 23.77 -10.25 12.21
N ALA A 60 24.51 -10.82 13.18
CA ALA A 60 24.08 -10.86 14.58
C ALA A 60 23.86 -9.47 15.22
N GLY A 61 24.14 -8.37 14.50
CA GLY A 61 24.14 -7.02 15.05
C GLY A 61 22.87 -6.18 14.84
N VAL A 62 21.91 -6.56 13.98
CA VAL A 62 20.82 -5.61 13.65
C VAL A 62 19.50 -6.32 13.34
N MET A 63 18.76 -6.77 14.36
CA MET A 63 17.29 -6.68 14.35
C MET A 63 16.68 -7.10 15.69
N GLY A 64 16.09 -6.12 16.37
CA GLY A 64 15.33 -6.29 17.60
C GLY A 64 14.75 -4.96 18.05
N THR A 65 13.79 -4.42 17.31
CA THR A 65 12.92 -3.36 17.84
C THR A 65 11.97 -3.99 18.84
N GLY A 66 12.21 -3.72 20.13
CA GLY A 66 11.23 -3.76 21.23
C GLY A 66 10.64 -5.14 21.55
N ASP A 67 10.97 -5.65 22.73
CA ASP A 67 10.26 -6.75 23.43
C ASP A 67 10.56 -8.19 23.00
N ALA A 68 11.84 -8.55 22.98
CA ALA A 68 12.25 -9.89 23.40
C ALA A 68 13.65 -9.81 23.99
N ALA A 69 13.76 -10.07 25.29
CA ALA A 69 15.03 -10.16 25.98
C ALA A 69 15.97 -11.14 25.24
N GLU A 70 17.18 -10.65 24.99
CA GLU A 70 18.30 -11.40 24.45
C GLU A 70 18.47 -12.72 25.19
N VAL A 71 18.20 -13.84 24.52
CA VAL A 71 18.79 -15.13 24.89
C VAL A 71 19.92 -15.39 23.91
N ILE A 72 21.02 -14.66 24.11
CA ILE A 72 22.32 -15.05 23.58
C ILE A 72 22.69 -16.35 24.32
N PRO A 73 22.84 -17.51 23.65
CA PRO A 73 23.53 -18.61 24.27
C PRO A 73 24.99 -18.18 24.38
N THR A 74 25.42 -17.81 25.57
CA THR A 74 26.83 -17.78 25.95
C THR A 74 27.34 -19.23 26.00
N GLY A 75 27.43 -19.86 24.83
CA GLY A 75 27.92 -21.21 24.61
C GLY A 75 29.22 -21.17 23.81
N HIS A 76 30.22 -21.90 24.28
CA HIS A 76 31.58 -22.06 23.77
C HIS A 76 31.85 -21.86 22.27
N PRO A 77 33.05 -21.35 21.90
CA PRO A 77 33.46 -21.10 20.51
C PRO A 77 33.72 -22.41 19.76
N GLY A 78 32.65 -23.06 19.30
CA GLY A 78 32.73 -24.33 18.59
C GLY A 78 31.40 -24.98 18.22
N LEU A 79 30.26 -24.36 18.52
CA LEU A 79 28.95 -24.86 18.08
C LEU A 79 28.19 -23.72 17.38
N ASP A 80 28.52 -23.46 16.12
CA ASP A 80 27.72 -22.61 15.24
C ASP A 80 26.39 -23.31 14.97
N VAL A 81 25.45 -23.19 15.91
CA VAL A 81 24.07 -23.61 15.68
C VAL A 81 23.50 -22.63 14.66
N PRO A 82 23.18 -23.05 13.43
CA PRO A 82 22.64 -22.13 12.43
C PRO A 82 21.31 -21.58 12.93
N GLY A 83 21.18 -20.25 12.94
CA GLY A 83 19.91 -19.59 13.18
C GLY A 83 18.91 -19.91 12.08
N TYR A 84 17.63 -20.03 12.43
CA TYR A 84 16.53 -20.22 11.49
C TYR A 84 15.56 -19.05 11.61
N MET A 85 15.07 -18.56 10.47
CA MET A 85 14.05 -17.51 10.41
C MET A 85 12.75 -18.07 9.86
N VAL A 86 11.62 -17.59 10.40
CA VAL A 86 10.30 -17.96 9.89
C VAL A 86 10.00 -17.17 8.61
N VAL A 87 9.73 -17.90 7.52
CA VAL A 87 9.49 -17.33 6.19
C VAL A 87 8.12 -17.67 5.63
N GLY A 88 7.36 -18.54 6.29
CA GLY A 88 5.98 -18.84 5.92
C GLY A 88 5.25 -19.57 7.03
N PHE A 89 3.93 -19.39 7.06
CA PHE A 89 3.08 -19.99 8.06
C PHE A 89 1.79 -20.52 7.43
N GLU A 90 1.70 -21.84 7.30
CA GLU A 90 0.58 -22.52 6.66
C GLU A 90 -0.26 -23.28 7.69
N VAL A 91 -1.58 -23.29 7.49
CA VAL A 91 -2.55 -24.00 8.32
C VAL A 91 -3.44 -24.87 7.44
N ILE A 92 -3.60 -26.13 7.85
CA ILE A 92 -4.56 -27.06 7.27
C ILE A 92 -5.54 -27.47 8.37
N PRO A 93 -6.80 -27.01 8.31
CA PRO A 93 -7.81 -27.39 9.29
C PRO A 93 -8.40 -28.77 8.96
N TYR A 94 -8.46 -29.64 9.96
CA TYR A 94 -9.06 -30.97 9.91
C TYR A 94 -10.22 -31.06 10.91
N SER A 95 -11.23 -31.85 10.55
CA SER A 95 -12.35 -32.20 11.42
C SER A 95 -12.22 -33.67 11.78
N CYS A 96 -11.86 -33.94 13.04
CA CYS A 96 -11.50 -35.25 13.55
C CYS A 96 -12.42 -35.65 14.71
N GLN A 97 -13.00 -36.83 14.66
CA GLN A 97 -13.65 -37.39 15.83
C GLN A 97 -12.59 -37.99 16.76
N HIS A 98 -12.34 -37.33 17.90
CA HIS A 98 -11.40 -37.83 18.90
C HIS A 98 -12.05 -38.90 19.79
N ASN A 99 -11.28 -39.92 20.18
CA ASN A 99 -11.77 -40.93 21.10
C ASN A 99 -11.97 -40.34 22.51
N ALA A 100 -13.21 -40.31 22.98
CA ALA A 100 -13.59 -39.75 24.28
C ALA A 100 -12.86 -40.41 25.48
N GLU A 101 -12.48 -41.69 25.38
CA GLU A 101 -11.78 -42.40 26.45
C GLU A 101 -10.32 -41.95 26.61
N SER A 102 -9.69 -41.59 25.49
CA SER A 102 -8.32 -41.04 25.49
C SER A 102 -8.32 -39.64 26.09
N LEU A 103 -9.32 -38.82 25.80
CA LEU A 103 -9.39 -37.42 26.25
C LEU A 103 -9.65 -37.27 27.74
N LYS A 104 -10.42 -38.16 28.37
CA LYS A 104 -10.74 -38.08 29.81
C LYS A 104 -9.52 -38.21 30.73
N LYS A 105 -8.41 -38.76 30.21
CA LYS A 105 -7.17 -38.98 30.97
C LYS A 105 -6.11 -37.89 30.75
N LEU A 106 -6.33 -36.97 29.81
CA LEU A 106 -5.40 -35.91 29.48
C LEU A 106 -5.84 -34.59 30.13
N ASN A 107 -4.86 -33.83 30.61
CA ASN A 107 -5.03 -32.44 30.99
C ASN A 107 -4.88 -31.52 29.77
N MET A 108 -5.26 -30.26 29.96
CA MET A 108 -5.05 -29.22 28.94
C MET A 108 -3.56 -29.11 28.60
N TYR A 109 -3.22 -29.16 27.30
CA TYR A 109 -1.87 -29.13 26.72
C TYR A 109 -1.04 -30.43 26.76
N ASP A 110 -1.61 -31.55 27.21
CA ASP A 110 -0.91 -32.83 27.14
C ASP A 110 -0.76 -33.32 25.69
N LYS A 111 0.33 -34.08 25.43
CA LYS A 111 0.58 -34.68 24.11
C LYS A 111 -0.47 -35.74 23.80
N TYR A 112 -1.12 -35.61 22.64
CA TYR A 112 -2.11 -36.60 22.20
C TYR A 112 -1.43 -37.96 21.97
N PRO A 113 -1.97 -39.07 22.52
CA PRO A 113 -1.26 -40.35 22.61
C PRO A 113 -1.21 -41.15 21.30
N SER A 114 -1.94 -40.74 20.26
CA SER A 114 -2.02 -41.48 18.99
C SER A 114 -1.86 -40.58 17.78
N ALA A 115 -1.33 -41.12 16.67
CA ALA A 115 -1.26 -40.37 15.41
C ALA A 115 -2.67 -40.14 14.86
N ILE A 116 -3.08 -38.89 14.78
CA ILE A 116 -4.40 -38.49 14.28
C ILE A 116 -4.41 -38.68 12.76
N LYS A 117 -5.15 -39.68 12.28
CA LYS A 117 -5.36 -39.91 10.83
C LYS A 117 -6.73 -39.34 10.46
N CYS A 118 -6.75 -38.13 9.93
CA CYS A 118 -7.97 -37.49 9.43
C CYS A 118 -7.81 -37.12 7.96
N ASP A 119 -8.85 -37.37 7.18
CA ASP A 119 -8.87 -36.97 5.78
C ASP A 119 -9.24 -35.48 5.64
N PRO A 120 -8.50 -34.71 4.83
CA PRO A 120 -8.73 -33.28 4.66
C PRO A 120 -10.05 -32.95 3.93
N GLY A 121 -10.67 -33.95 3.29
CA GLY A 121 -11.91 -33.79 2.52
C GLY A 121 -13.18 -34.21 3.24
N MET A 122 -13.10 -34.84 4.41
CA MET A 122 -14.27 -35.32 5.16
C MET A 122 -14.42 -34.56 6.48
N VAL A 123 -15.63 -34.07 6.74
CA VAL A 123 -16.00 -33.49 8.03
C VAL A 123 -16.60 -34.58 8.90
N SER A 124 -15.90 -34.95 9.98
CA SER A 124 -16.31 -36.09 10.83
C SER A 124 -16.88 -35.68 12.19
N MET A 125 -16.56 -34.47 12.68
CA MET A 125 -17.01 -34.01 13.99
C MET A 125 -18.28 -33.15 13.89
N VAL A 126 -19.42 -33.73 14.25
CA VAL A 126 -20.72 -33.04 14.40
C VAL A 126 -20.80 -32.40 15.78
N ILE A 127 -21.43 -31.23 15.89
CA ILE A 127 -21.60 -30.49 17.14
C ILE A 127 -23.02 -30.65 17.66
N ASN A 128 -23.15 -31.05 18.92
CA ASN A 128 -24.40 -31.00 19.69
C ASN A 128 -24.27 -30.00 20.85
N GLU A 129 -25.40 -29.44 21.30
CA GLU A 129 -25.42 -28.51 22.42
C GLU A 129 -25.01 -29.20 23.73
N GLY A 130 -24.03 -28.64 24.44
CA GLY A 130 -23.51 -29.18 25.71
C GLY A 130 -22.40 -30.22 25.57
N GLU A 131 -21.95 -30.54 24.36
CA GLU A 131 -20.86 -31.49 24.12
C GLU A 131 -19.48 -30.83 24.28
N SER A 132 -18.55 -31.50 24.98
CA SER A 132 -17.18 -31.02 25.13
C SER A 132 -16.33 -31.39 23.91
N ILE A 133 -15.71 -30.39 23.29
CA ILE A 133 -14.87 -30.56 22.10
C ILE A 133 -13.40 -30.42 22.51
N ALA A 134 -12.60 -31.44 22.19
CA ALA A 134 -11.15 -31.34 22.32
C ALA A 134 -10.54 -30.75 21.06
N PHE A 135 -9.69 -29.74 21.24
CA PHE A 135 -8.88 -29.16 20.18
C PHE A 135 -7.47 -29.70 20.25
N THR A 136 -6.93 -30.08 19.10
CA THR A 136 -5.56 -30.57 18.97
C THR A 136 -4.86 -29.82 17.85
N TYR A 137 -3.54 -29.72 17.94
CA TYR A 137 -2.74 -29.14 16.86
C TYR A 137 -1.43 -29.91 16.72
N GLU A 138 -0.89 -29.89 15.52
CA GLU A 138 0.45 -30.37 15.23
C GLU A 138 1.26 -29.27 14.54
N VAL A 139 2.55 -29.18 14.85
CA VAL A 139 3.46 -28.19 14.26
C VAL A 139 4.60 -28.94 13.59
N THR A 140 4.81 -28.63 12.31
CA THR A 140 5.92 -29.17 11.52
C THR A 140 6.77 -28.01 11.00
N PHE A 141 8.07 -28.09 11.21
CA PHE A 141 9.03 -27.12 10.67
C PHE A 141 9.64 -27.70 9.40
N VAL A 142 9.56 -26.96 8.30
CA VAL A 142 10.05 -27.39 6.99
C VAL A 142 11.01 -26.34 6.46
N GLU A 143 12.23 -26.75 6.11
CA GLU A 143 13.21 -25.84 5.53
C GLU A 143 12.79 -25.46 4.10
N SER A 144 12.95 -24.18 3.75
CA SER A 144 12.57 -23.63 2.46
C SER A 144 13.60 -22.64 1.94
N ASP A 145 13.74 -22.55 0.62
CA ASP A 145 14.67 -21.65 -0.06
C ASP A 145 14.17 -20.19 -0.15
N ILE A 146 13.06 -19.87 0.53
CA ILE A 146 12.48 -18.52 0.52
C ILE A 146 13.37 -17.60 1.35
N LYS A 147 14.01 -16.63 0.70
CA LYS A 147 14.79 -15.61 1.40
C LYS A 147 13.89 -14.75 2.28
N TRP A 148 14.35 -14.42 3.49
CA TRP A 148 13.59 -13.61 4.47
C TRP A 148 12.97 -12.32 3.88
N PRO A 149 13.66 -11.51 3.05
CA PRO A 149 13.06 -10.30 2.46
C PRO A 149 11.87 -10.58 1.54
N SER A 150 11.81 -11.77 0.94
CA SER A 150 10.77 -12.20 0.02
C SER A 150 9.60 -12.92 0.68
N ARG A 151 9.63 -13.12 2.01
CA ARG A 151 8.61 -13.89 2.75
C ARG A 151 7.18 -13.39 2.55
N TRP A 152 7.00 -12.07 2.37
CA TRP A 152 5.70 -11.45 2.13
C TRP A 152 5.16 -11.65 0.71
N ASP A 153 5.99 -12.05 -0.25
CA ASP A 153 5.58 -12.21 -1.64
C ASP A 153 4.49 -13.30 -1.79
N ALA A 154 4.57 -14.38 -1.01
CA ALA A 154 3.54 -15.42 -0.98
C ALA A 154 2.16 -14.92 -0.51
N TYR A 155 2.14 -13.91 0.37
CA TYR A 155 0.93 -13.31 0.92
C TYR A 155 0.35 -12.21 0.03
N LEU A 156 1.22 -11.50 -0.68
CA LEU A 156 0.84 -10.41 -1.59
C LEU A 156 0.46 -10.91 -2.99
N LYS A 157 0.87 -12.14 -3.35
CA LYS A 157 0.42 -12.82 -4.56
C LYS A 157 -1.07 -13.19 -4.47
N MET A 158 -1.92 -12.21 -4.77
CA MET A 158 -3.33 -12.44 -5.01
C MET A 158 -3.51 -13.11 -6.39
N GLU A 159 -3.62 -14.44 -6.41
CA GLU A 159 -4.01 -15.21 -7.62
C GLU A 159 -5.42 -14.85 -8.15
N GLY A 160 -6.17 -13.98 -7.44
CA GLY A 160 -7.44 -13.39 -7.88
C GLY A 160 -7.36 -12.07 -8.65
N ALA A 161 -6.17 -11.46 -8.83
CA ALA A 161 -6.03 -10.16 -9.49
C ALA A 161 -6.37 -10.17 -11.00
N LYS A 162 -6.60 -11.35 -11.59
CA LYS A 162 -6.95 -11.49 -13.01
C LYS A 162 -8.34 -10.94 -13.39
N VAL A 163 -9.16 -10.47 -12.45
CA VAL A 163 -10.59 -10.16 -12.72
C VAL A 163 -10.93 -8.66 -12.68
N HIS A 164 -10.04 -7.76 -12.25
CA HIS A 164 -10.41 -6.33 -12.12
C HIS A 164 -9.99 -5.41 -13.28
N TRP A 165 -9.23 -5.91 -14.26
CA TRP A 165 -8.79 -5.07 -15.39
C TRP A 165 -9.97 -4.61 -16.27
N PHE A 166 -11.04 -5.41 -16.36
CA PHE A 166 -12.27 -5.01 -17.05
C PHE A 166 -12.95 -3.80 -16.37
N SER A 167 -12.99 -3.76 -15.04
CA SER A 167 -13.53 -2.61 -14.29
C SER A 167 -12.67 -1.36 -14.44
N ILE A 168 -11.34 -1.50 -14.56
CA ILE A 168 -10.42 -0.38 -14.81
C ILE A 168 -10.62 0.18 -16.22
N LEU A 169 -10.76 -0.69 -17.22
CA LEU A 169 -11.01 -0.26 -18.60
C LEU A 169 -12.38 0.43 -18.69
N ASN A 170 -13.40 -0.12 -18.05
CA ASN A 170 -14.74 0.46 -18.02
C ASN A 170 -14.75 1.86 -17.36
N SER A 171 -14.06 2.05 -16.22
CA SER A 171 -13.97 3.37 -15.59
C SER A 171 -13.17 4.38 -16.42
N LEU A 172 -12.09 3.94 -17.06
CA LEU A 172 -11.29 4.78 -17.97
C LEU A 172 -12.12 5.24 -19.18
N MET A 173 -12.93 4.36 -19.76
CA MET A 173 -13.81 4.68 -20.88
C MET A 173 -14.85 5.74 -20.49
N VAL A 174 -15.47 5.62 -19.31
CA VAL A 174 -16.43 6.62 -18.82
C VAL A 174 -15.76 7.98 -18.58
N ILE A 175 -14.57 8.01 -17.96
CA ILE A 175 -13.85 9.26 -17.69
C ILE A 175 -13.45 9.96 -19.00
N THR A 176 -12.91 9.23 -19.97
CA THR A 176 -12.51 9.79 -21.27
C THR A 176 -13.70 10.30 -22.07
N PHE A 177 -14.83 9.59 -22.04
CA PHE A 177 -16.07 10.02 -22.69
C PHE A 177 -16.62 11.31 -22.05
N LEU A 178 -16.68 11.37 -20.72
CA LEU A 178 -17.13 12.56 -20.00
C LEU A 178 -16.22 13.76 -20.26
N ALA A 179 -14.89 13.55 -20.22
CA ALA A 179 -13.91 14.58 -20.56
C ALA A 179 -14.06 15.06 -22.01
N GLY A 180 -14.35 14.16 -22.95
CA GLY A 180 -14.63 14.49 -24.35
C GLY A 180 -15.89 15.36 -24.51
N ILE A 181 -16.98 15.04 -23.83
CA ILE A 181 -18.21 15.86 -23.84
C ILE A 181 -17.92 17.26 -23.28
N VAL A 182 -17.23 17.35 -22.14
CA VAL A 182 -16.86 18.63 -21.53
C VAL A 182 -15.97 19.44 -22.48
N LEU A 183 -15.00 18.80 -23.14
CA LEU A 183 -14.13 19.45 -24.12
C LEU A 183 -14.93 19.97 -25.32
N VAL A 184 -15.90 19.21 -25.83
CA VAL A 184 -16.77 19.65 -26.93
C VAL A 184 -17.65 20.84 -26.51
N ILE A 185 -18.24 20.81 -25.31
CA ILE A 185 -19.02 21.93 -24.77
C ILE A 185 -18.12 23.16 -24.64
N PHE A 186 -16.92 23.00 -24.10
CA PHE A 186 -15.95 24.08 -23.95
C PHE A 186 -15.56 24.67 -25.31
N LEU A 187 -15.15 23.83 -26.27
CA LEU A 187 -14.79 24.28 -27.62
C LEU A 187 -15.96 24.93 -28.36
N ARG A 188 -17.19 24.42 -28.20
CA ARG A 188 -18.39 25.00 -28.80
C ARG A 188 -18.69 26.37 -28.20
N THR A 189 -18.53 26.51 -26.88
CA THR A 189 -18.71 27.79 -26.18
C THR A 189 -17.64 28.78 -26.61
N VAL A 190 -16.36 28.39 -26.62
CA VAL A 190 -15.24 29.23 -27.06
C VAL A 190 -15.40 29.65 -28.52
N ARG A 191 -15.73 28.74 -29.43
CA ARG A 191 -15.96 29.09 -30.85
C ARG A 191 -17.11 30.07 -31.01
N ARG A 192 -18.24 29.82 -30.34
CA ARG A 192 -19.42 30.70 -30.38
C ARG A 192 -19.11 32.09 -29.82
N ASP A 193 -18.36 32.14 -28.74
CA ASP A 193 -17.95 33.41 -28.15
C ASP A 193 -16.96 34.12 -29.08
N LEU A 194 -16.00 33.41 -29.68
CA LEU A 194 -15.05 33.98 -30.66
C LEU A 194 -15.77 34.56 -31.89
N THR A 195 -16.73 33.84 -32.47
CA THR A 195 -17.52 34.35 -33.61
C THR A 195 -18.36 35.56 -33.22
N ARG A 196 -18.91 35.57 -32.00
CA ARG A 196 -19.63 36.73 -31.46
C ARG A 196 -18.71 37.94 -31.27
N TYR A 197 -17.46 37.72 -30.86
CA TYR A 197 -16.46 38.79 -30.80
C TYR A 197 -16.06 39.28 -32.19
N GLU A 198 -15.92 38.42 -33.20
CA GLU A 198 -15.65 38.84 -34.58
C GLU A 198 -16.79 39.65 -35.21
N GLU A 199 -18.05 39.32 -34.89
CA GLU A 199 -19.22 40.08 -35.32
C GLU A 199 -19.29 41.44 -34.61
N LEU A 200 -19.06 41.47 -33.30
CA LEU A 200 -18.95 42.71 -32.52
C LEU A 200 -17.76 43.57 -32.96
N ASP A 201 -16.64 42.97 -33.39
CA ASP A 201 -15.48 43.69 -33.91
C ASP A 201 -15.77 44.30 -35.28
N LYS A 202 -16.55 43.63 -36.15
CA LYS A 202 -17.01 44.21 -37.43
C LYS A 202 -18.00 45.35 -37.24
N GLU A 203 -18.93 45.23 -36.30
CA GLU A 203 -19.89 46.29 -35.95
C GLU A 203 -19.19 47.45 -35.21
N ALA A 204 -18.27 47.14 -34.29
CA ALA A 204 -17.45 48.13 -33.61
C ALA A 204 -16.54 48.84 -34.62
N GLN A 205 -15.89 48.15 -35.56
CA GLN A 205 -15.01 48.77 -36.56
C GLN A 205 -15.75 49.70 -37.54
N ALA A 206 -17.08 49.56 -37.69
CA ALA A 206 -17.92 50.54 -38.40
C ALA A 206 -18.23 51.80 -37.55
N GLN A 207 -18.12 51.72 -36.23
CA GLN A 207 -18.36 52.80 -35.26
C GLN A 207 -17.05 53.34 -34.62
N MET A 208 -15.93 52.67 -34.82
CA MET A 208 -14.65 52.81 -34.13
C MET A 208 -13.54 53.23 -35.10
N ASN A 209 -13.76 54.31 -35.84
CA ASN A 209 -12.63 55.12 -36.34
C ASN A 209 -12.41 56.37 -35.45
N GLU A 210 -13.18 56.55 -34.37
CA GLU A 210 -13.12 57.78 -33.56
C GLU A 210 -12.84 57.55 -32.06
N GLU A 211 -12.98 56.34 -31.51
CA GLU A 211 -12.68 56.09 -30.09
C GLU A 211 -11.70 54.93 -29.88
N LEU A 212 -10.58 55.29 -29.25
CA LEU A 212 -9.41 54.48 -28.91
C LEU A 212 -9.76 53.09 -28.31
N SER A 213 -9.18 52.04 -28.90
CA SER A 213 -9.25 50.63 -28.47
C SER A 213 -9.00 50.39 -26.97
N GLY A 214 -10.09 50.28 -26.20
CA GLY A 214 -10.07 49.90 -24.78
C GLY A 214 -9.52 48.50 -24.51
N TRP A 215 -9.69 47.56 -25.45
CA TRP A 215 -9.08 46.21 -25.35
C TRP A 215 -7.55 46.24 -25.35
N LYS A 216 -6.95 47.23 -26.02
CA LYS A 216 -5.49 47.44 -26.03
C LYS A 216 -4.97 47.94 -24.68
N LEU A 217 -5.80 48.63 -23.89
CA LEU A 217 -5.51 48.97 -22.48
C LEU A 217 -5.62 47.73 -21.58
N VAL A 218 -6.57 46.82 -21.83
CA VAL A 218 -6.77 45.58 -21.04
C VAL A 218 -5.74 44.49 -21.38
N VAL A 219 -5.10 44.53 -22.54
CA VAL A 219 -4.05 43.57 -22.91
C VAL A 219 -2.86 43.61 -21.94
N GLY A 220 -2.61 44.76 -21.29
CA GLY A 220 -1.61 44.90 -20.23
C GLY A 220 -2.05 44.30 -18.89
N ASP A 221 -3.35 44.23 -18.62
CA ASP A 221 -3.90 43.68 -17.38
C ASP A 221 -3.82 42.15 -17.31
N VAL A 222 -3.69 41.45 -18.45
CA VAL A 222 -3.44 39.99 -18.51
C VAL A 222 -2.10 39.63 -17.88
N PHE A 223 -1.11 40.53 -17.91
CA PHE A 223 0.20 40.33 -17.30
C PHE A 223 0.28 40.84 -15.86
N ARG A 224 -0.85 41.26 -15.28
CA ARG A 224 -0.87 41.73 -13.90
C ARG A 224 -0.53 40.59 -12.96
N ALA A 225 0.44 40.82 -12.09
CA ALA A 225 0.83 39.83 -11.11
C ALA A 225 -0.37 39.49 -10.20
N PRO A 226 -0.65 38.21 -9.94
CA PRO A 226 -1.73 37.81 -9.04
C PRO A 226 -1.44 38.29 -7.62
N THR A 227 -2.50 38.57 -6.85
CA THR A 227 -2.45 39.11 -5.48
C THR A 227 -1.50 38.32 -4.56
N ASN A 228 -1.41 37.01 -4.76
CA ASN A 228 -0.53 36.08 -4.02
C ASN A 228 0.45 35.34 -4.95
N SER A 229 1.27 36.08 -5.71
CA SER A 229 2.24 35.52 -6.65
C SER A 229 3.28 34.57 -6.02
N SER A 230 3.73 34.85 -4.79
CA SER A 230 4.69 34.00 -4.08
C SER A 230 4.12 32.62 -3.74
N LEU A 231 2.87 32.55 -3.28
CA LEU A 231 2.21 31.30 -2.91
C LEU A 231 2.00 30.40 -4.14
N LEU A 232 1.56 31.00 -5.25
CA LEU A 232 1.37 30.30 -6.52
C LEU A 232 2.67 29.65 -6.99
N CYS A 233 3.79 30.38 -6.94
CA CYS A 233 5.10 29.84 -7.34
C CYS A 233 5.52 28.65 -6.48
N VAL A 234 5.30 28.75 -5.16
CA VAL A 234 5.59 27.68 -4.21
C VAL A 234 4.72 26.45 -4.47
N MET A 235 3.42 26.63 -4.69
CA MET A 235 2.49 25.53 -4.97
C MET A 235 2.81 24.81 -6.29
N VAL A 236 3.12 25.55 -7.36
CA VAL A 236 3.46 24.97 -8.65
C VAL A 236 4.77 24.20 -8.58
N GLY A 237 5.80 24.73 -7.92
CA GLY A 237 7.08 24.03 -7.72
C GLY A 237 6.92 22.73 -6.95
N ASN A 238 6.20 22.76 -5.82
CA ASN A 238 5.88 21.56 -5.04
C ASN A 238 5.03 20.56 -5.81
N GLY A 239 4.09 21.03 -6.64
CA GLY A 239 3.28 20.18 -7.52
C GLY A 239 4.13 19.39 -8.51
N VAL A 240 5.12 20.04 -9.14
CA VAL A 240 6.07 19.37 -10.04
C VAL A 240 6.92 18.35 -9.28
N GLN A 241 7.34 18.66 -8.06
CA GLN A 241 8.11 17.74 -7.21
C GLN A 241 7.34 16.46 -6.91
N ILE A 242 6.10 16.59 -6.44
CA ILE A 242 5.25 15.46 -6.03
C ILE A 242 4.85 14.63 -7.25
N LEU A 243 4.47 15.28 -8.36
CA LEU A 243 4.12 14.59 -9.60
C LEU A 243 5.32 13.84 -10.17
N GLY A 244 6.48 14.49 -10.23
CA GLY A 244 7.72 13.84 -10.66
C GLY A 244 8.09 12.64 -9.79
N MET A 245 7.95 12.78 -8.47
CA MET A 245 8.22 11.69 -7.53
C MET A 245 7.28 10.52 -7.75
N ALA A 246 5.98 10.78 -7.94
CA ALA A 246 4.99 9.74 -8.23
C ALA A 246 5.33 8.97 -9.52
N VAL A 247 5.64 9.67 -10.61
CA VAL A 247 5.97 9.05 -11.90
C VAL A 247 7.22 8.19 -11.80
N VAL A 248 8.30 8.72 -11.20
CA VAL A 248 9.57 7.98 -11.06
C VAL A 248 9.38 6.76 -10.16
N THR A 249 8.69 6.92 -9.03
CA THR A 249 8.44 5.81 -8.10
C THR A 249 7.62 4.71 -8.77
N ILE A 250 6.56 5.04 -9.52
CA ILE A 250 5.74 4.07 -10.24
C ILE A 250 6.58 3.31 -11.27
N LEU A 251 7.47 3.99 -11.99
CA LEU A 251 8.33 3.36 -12.99
C LEU A 251 9.28 2.33 -12.35
N PHE A 252 9.96 2.70 -11.28
CA PHE A 252 10.86 1.77 -10.56
C PHE A 252 10.11 0.65 -9.82
N ALA A 253 8.89 0.90 -9.36
CA ALA A 253 8.01 -0.12 -8.80
C ALA A 253 7.57 -1.12 -9.89
N ALA A 254 7.22 -0.64 -11.09
CA ALA A 254 6.83 -1.47 -12.22
C ALA A 254 8.00 -2.34 -12.75
N LEU A 255 9.23 -1.85 -12.66
CA LEU A 255 10.44 -2.63 -12.97
C LEU A 255 10.79 -3.66 -11.88
N GLY A 256 10.10 -3.66 -10.74
CA GLY A 256 10.31 -4.63 -9.65
C GLY A 256 11.46 -4.30 -8.70
N PHE A 257 12.15 -3.17 -8.87
CA PHE A 257 13.22 -2.74 -7.97
C PHE A 257 12.71 -2.25 -6.60
N MET A 258 11.48 -1.76 -6.55
CA MET A 258 10.83 -1.32 -5.31
C MET A 258 9.49 -2.03 -5.13
N SER A 259 9.54 -3.20 -4.51
CA SER A 259 8.34 -3.96 -4.16
C SER A 259 7.61 -3.33 -2.97
N PRO A 260 6.26 -3.25 -2.99
CA PRO A 260 5.45 -2.91 -1.82
C PRO A 260 5.69 -3.85 -0.63
N ALA A 261 6.23 -5.04 -0.87
CA ALA A 261 6.57 -6.03 0.16
C ALA A 261 7.74 -5.59 1.05
N SER A 262 8.70 -4.85 0.48
CA SER A 262 9.84 -4.28 1.20
C SER A 262 9.50 -2.86 1.66
N ARG A 263 8.75 -2.75 2.76
CA ARG A 263 8.27 -1.46 3.30
C ARG A 263 9.40 -0.43 3.47
N GLY A 264 10.61 -0.88 3.83
CA GLY A 264 11.79 -0.01 3.95
C GLY A 264 12.26 0.57 2.61
N THR A 265 12.54 -0.28 1.62
CA THR A 265 13.12 0.14 0.33
C THR A 265 12.23 1.12 -0.43
N LEU A 266 10.92 0.91 -0.40
CA LEU A 266 9.96 1.80 -1.08
C LEU A 266 9.91 3.18 -0.41
N LEU A 267 9.84 3.25 0.93
CA LEU A 267 9.84 4.52 1.65
C LEU A 267 11.16 5.27 1.50
N THR A 268 12.30 4.58 1.65
CA THR A 268 13.63 5.18 1.45
C THR A 268 13.81 5.67 0.02
N GLY A 269 13.33 4.93 -0.98
CA GLY A 269 13.36 5.33 -2.38
C GLY A 269 12.49 6.56 -2.66
N MET A 270 11.28 6.63 -2.12
CA MET A 270 10.42 7.81 -2.22
C MET A 270 11.08 9.05 -1.63
N LEU A 271 11.67 8.94 -0.43
CA LEU A 271 12.40 10.04 0.21
C LEU A 271 13.60 10.50 -0.63
N PHE A 272 14.36 9.55 -1.18
CA PHE A 272 15.49 9.85 -2.06
C PHE A 272 15.05 10.63 -3.31
N PHE A 273 14.01 10.16 -4.01
CA PHE A 273 13.50 10.87 -5.17
C PHE A 273 12.91 12.23 -4.82
N TYR A 274 12.22 12.35 -3.68
CA TYR A 274 11.70 13.62 -3.20
C TYR A 274 12.82 14.66 -3.02
N LEU A 275 13.95 14.28 -2.44
CA LEU A 275 15.12 15.16 -2.26
C LEU A 275 15.73 15.59 -3.60
N VAL A 276 15.94 14.65 -4.52
CA VAL A 276 16.52 14.94 -5.84
C VAL A 276 15.63 15.85 -6.67
N LEU A 277 14.32 15.59 -6.69
CA LEU A 277 13.33 16.39 -7.40
C LEU A 277 13.09 17.77 -6.76
N GLY A 278 13.57 18.00 -5.54
CA GLY A 278 13.56 19.32 -4.90
C GLY A 278 14.33 20.38 -5.69
N ILE A 279 15.37 19.98 -6.43
CA ILE A 279 16.12 20.89 -7.32
C ILE A 279 15.22 21.37 -8.47
N ALA A 280 14.47 20.46 -9.09
CA ALA A 280 13.52 20.78 -10.15
C ALA A 280 12.38 21.67 -9.63
N ALA A 281 11.88 21.39 -8.42
CA ALA A 281 10.87 22.19 -7.74
C ALA A 281 11.32 23.65 -7.55
N GLY A 282 12.53 23.85 -7.01
CA GLY A 282 13.13 25.16 -6.83
C GLY A 282 13.35 25.89 -8.15
N TYR A 283 13.81 25.20 -9.19
CA TYR A 283 13.98 25.76 -10.53
C TYR A 283 12.65 26.25 -11.11
N VAL A 284 11.60 25.43 -11.08
CA VAL A 284 10.27 25.78 -11.61
C VAL A 284 9.65 26.93 -10.83
N ALA A 285 9.74 26.92 -9.50
CA ALA A 285 9.21 27.99 -8.65
C ALA A 285 9.90 29.34 -8.94
N VAL A 286 11.24 29.35 -9.06
CA VAL A 286 12.01 30.57 -9.37
C VAL A 286 11.78 31.00 -10.82
N ARG A 287 11.61 30.07 -11.76
CA ARG A 287 11.31 30.38 -13.16
C ARG A 287 9.95 31.09 -13.26
N LEU A 288 8.93 30.55 -12.59
CA LEU A 288 7.59 31.13 -12.56
C LEU A 288 7.58 32.51 -11.85
N TRP A 289 8.35 32.65 -10.77
CA TRP A 289 8.54 33.94 -10.11
C TRP A 289 9.12 35.00 -11.05
N ARG A 290 10.17 34.65 -11.81
CA ARG A 290 10.79 35.54 -12.80
C ARG A 290 9.83 35.89 -13.93
N THR A 291 8.98 34.97 -14.38
CA THR A 291 8.01 35.26 -15.44
C THR A 291 6.90 36.21 -14.96
N ILE A 292 6.45 36.07 -13.72
CA ILE A 292 5.42 36.95 -13.13
C ILE A 292 6.01 38.34 -12.84
N GLY A 293 7.26 38.42 -12.39
CA GLY A 293 7.95 39.68 -12.10
C GLY A 293 8.53 40.40 -13.32
N CYS A 294 8.11 40.07 -14.56
CA CYS A 294 8.66 40.63 -15.79
C CYS A 294 10.21 40.60 -15.87
N GLY A 295 10.81 39.53 -15.33
CA GLY A 295 12.26 39.36 -15.30
C GLY A 295 12.99 39.95 -14.10
N ASP A 296 12.29 40.54 -13.12
CA ASP A 296 12.92 41.00 -11.88
C ASP A 296 13.52 39.81 -11.11
N LYS A 297 14.76 39.99 -10.66
CA LYS A 297 15.52 38.98 -9.91
C LYS A 297 15.28 39.12 -8.42
N LYS A 298 14.68 40.21 -7.93
CA LYS A 298 14.47 40.42 -6.49
C LYS A 298 13.57 39.31 -5.90
N GLY A 299 13.95 38.79 -4.74
CA GLY A 299 13.14 37.84 -3.97
C GLY A 299 13.25 36.35 -4.36
N TRP A 300 14.09 35.98 -5.33
CA TRP A 300 14.23 34.57 -5.75
C TRP A 300 14.63 33.62 -4.60
N VAL A 301 15.50 34.08 -3.69
CA VAL A 301 15.96 33.31 -2.52
C VAL A 301 14.79 33.01 -1.58
N SER A 302 13.93 34.00 -1.35
CA SER A 302 12.77 33.86 -0.46
C SER A 302 11.76 32.86 -1.03
N VAL A 303 11.50 32.91 -2.34
CA VAL A 303 10.60 31.95 -3.00
C VAL A 303 11.19 30.54 -2.99
N SER A 304 12.49 30.39 -3.26
CA SER A 304 13.16 29.08 -3.21
C SER A 304 13.16 28.48 -1.79
N TRP A 305 13.40 29.29 -0.76
CA TRP A 305 13.32 28.86 0.64
C TRP A 305 11.92 28.41 1.02
N ARG A 306 10.91 29.21 0.66
CA ARG A 306 9.50 28.85 0.89
C ARG A 306 9.11 27.59 0.12
N ALA A 307 9.59 27.41 -1.12
CA ALA A 307 9.32 26.21 -1.90
C ALA A 307 9.85 24.94 -1.20
N ALA A 308 11.03 25.00 -0.59
CA ALA A 308 11.63 23.88 0.14
C ALA A 308 10.95 23.61 1.50
N CYS A 309 10.59 24.66 2.25
CA CYS A 309 10.12 24.52 3.63
C CYS A 309 8.60 24.41 3.78
N PHE A 310 7.81 24.82 2.77
CA PHE A 310 6.35 24.91 2.91
C PHE A 310 5.69 23.55 3.16
N PHE A 311 5.91 22.57 2.29
CA PHE A 311 5.25 21.26 2.42
C PHE A 311 5.82 20.41 3.57
N PRO A 312 7.16 20.28 3.73
CA PRO A 312 7.73 19.59 4.88
C PRO A 312 7.39 20.27 6.22
N GLY A 313 7.32 21.60 6.25
CA GLY A 313 6.95 22.36 7.45
C GLY A 313 5.50 22.15 7.86
N ILE A 314 4.57 22.11 6.90
CA ILE A 314 3.16 21.78 7.18
C ILE A 314 3.05 20.34 7.69
N ALA A 315 3.73 19.39 7.05
CA ALA A 315 3.73 17.99 7.49
C ALA A 315 4.30 17.84 8.93
N PHE A 316 5.41 18.50 9.23
CA PHE A 316 6.01 18.52 10.56
C PHE A 316 5.06 19.12 11.61
N PHE A 317 4.40 20.23 11.28
CA PHE A 317 3.43 20.86 12.18
C PHE A 317 2.24 19.93 12.46
N ILE A 318 1.68 19.29 11.44
CA ILE A 318 0.58 18.34 11.58
C ILE A 318 0.99 17.15 12.46
N LEU A 319 2.15 16.54 12.20
CA LEU A 319 2.64 15.41 12.98
C LEU A 319 2.89 15.79 14.44
N THR A 320 3.45 16.97 14.70
CA THR A 320 3.67 17.48 16.07
C THR A 320 2.35 17.66 16.81
N VAL A 321 1.32 18.18 16.13
CA VAL A 321 -0.03 18.33 16.71
C VAL A 321 -0.65 16.96 17.01
N PHE A 322 -0.54 16.00 16.09
CA PHE A 322 -1.03 14.64 16.32
C PHE A 322 -0.31 13.97 17.50
N GLU A 323 1.01 14.08 17.58
CA GLU A 323 1.79 13.51 18.69
C GLU A 323 1.35 14.13 20.02
N PHE A 324 1.15 15.45 20.06
CA PHE A 324 0.67 16.14 21.26
C PHE A 324 -0.73 15.67 21.69
N LEU A 325 -1.62 15.39 20.73
CA LEU A 325 -2.97 14.87 21.00
C LEU A 325 -3.00 13.39 21.42
N ILE A 326 -2.00 12.60 21.05
CA ILE A 326 -1.90 11.18 21.43
C ILE A 326 -1.27 11.05 22.81
N VAL A 327 -0.32 11.93 23.15
CA VAL A 327 0.42 11.89 24.42
C VAL A 327 -0.29 12.65 25.55
N GLY A 328 -1.16 13.63 25.24
CA GLY A 328 -1.95 14.40 26.20
C GLY A 328 -3.34 13.83 26.46
#